data_AF-A0A1B0CKI2-F1
#
_entry.id   AF-A0A1B0CKI2-F1
#
_cell.length_a   1.000
_cell.length_b   1.000
_cell.length_c   1.000
_cell.angle_alpha   90.00
_cell.angle_beta   90.00
_cell.angle_gamma   90.00
#
_symmetry.space_group_name_H-M   'P 1'
#
loop_
_entity.id
_entity.type
_entity.pdbx_description
1 polymer ?
#
loop_
_entity_poly.entity_id
_entity_poly.type
_entity_poly.pdbx_seq_one_letter_code
_entity_poly.pdbx_strand_id
1 'polypeptide(L)'
;MRNKASSLLDLYFHAGLPGIEICGPAKIQCYRDAVEDLNNVAVDGVKGLEADEETPNCNCLPSCTYLTYDSEISYGDVSFKGHYRSNTYFASGTKENVSYAYIALFFKEDQFISLRRGELFGKTDFVANCGGLLGLFMGVSLLSIVEIVYFCTIRLLYRLKENREIMPDHVHCT
;
A
#
# COMPACT_ATOMS: atom_id res chain seq x y z
N MET A 1 16.43 -34.37 11.99
CA MET A 1 15.67 -35.34 11.17
C MET A 1 14.19 -35.09 11.42
N ARG A 2 13.49 -34.52 10.42
CA ARG A 2 12.09 -34.07 10.53
C ARG A 2 11.19 -35.31 10.41
N ASN A 3 10.60 -35.76 11.51
CA ASN A 3 9.77 -36.97 11.53
C ASN A 3 8.53 -36.79 10.64
N LYS A 4 8.33 -37.74 9.72
CA LYS A 4 7.21 -37.82 8.76
C LYS A 4 5.82 -37.86 9.42
N ALA A 5 5.76 -38.02 10.74
CA ALA A 5 4.55 -38.04 11.54
C ALA A 5 3.96 -36.65 11.83
N SER A 6 4.76 -35.56 11.84
CA SER A 6 4.22 -34.21 12.11
C SER A 6 3.36 -33.68 10.96
N SER A 7 3.67 -34.01 9.70
CA SER A 7 2.87 -33.58 8.54
C SER A 7 1.49 -34.23 8.44
N LEU A 8 1.19 -35.26 9.25
CA LEU A 8 -0.12 -35.91 9.26
C LEU A 8 -1.13 -35.23 10.19
N LEU A 9 -0.67 -34.47 11.19
CA LEU A 9 -1.53 -33.79 12.15
C LEU A 9 -2.09 -32.46 11.62
N ASP A 10 -1.34 -31.78 10.75
CA ASP A 10 -1.78 -30.52 10.12
C ASP A 10 -2.93 -30.72 9.11
N LEU A 11 -3.18 -31.96 8.67
CA LEU A 11 -4.25 -32.29 7.71
C LEU A 11 -5.63 -32.52 8.35
N TYR A 12 -5.73 -32.70 9.67
CA TYR A 12 -6.96 -33.20 10.30
C TYR A 12 -7.90 -32.13 10.85
N PHE A 13 -7.48 -30.86 10.88
CA PHE A 13 -8.27 -29.74 11.41
C PHE A 13 -8.31 -28.58 10.41
N HIS A 14 -9.01 -28.79 9.28
CA HIS A 14 -9.63 -27.69 8.56
C HIS A 14 -11.13 -27.74 8.87
N ALA A 15 -11.61 -26.74 9.62
CA ALA A 15 -13.03 -26.59 9.89
C ALA A 15 -13.77 -26.50 8.56
N GLY A 16 -14.68 -27.44 8.30
CA GLY A 16 -15.44 -27.51 7.06
C GLY A 16 -16.26 -26.23 6.83
N LEU A 17 -16.15 -25.67 5.63
CA LEU A 17 -17.03 -24.60 5.17
C LEU A 17 -18.46 -25.13 5.03
N PRO A 18 -19.51 -24.31 5.29
CA PRO A 18 -20.89 -24.74 5.12
C PRO A 18 -21.14 -25.18 3.67
N GLY A 19 -21.60 -26.43 3.49
CA GLY A 19 -21.90 -27.02 2.18
C GLY A 19 -20.77 -27.82 1.53
N ILE A 20 -19.61 -27.97 2.19
CA ILE A 20 -18.50 -28.79 1.70
C ILE A 20 -18.24 -29.95 2.65
N GLU A 21 -18.25 -31.16 2.12
CA GLU A 21 -17.91 -32.37 2.88
C GLU A 21 -16.42 -32.41 3.19
N ILE A 22 -16.07 -32.84 4.41
CA ILE A 22 -14.68 -33.01 4.82
C ILE A 22 -14.08 -34.19 4.04
N CYS A 23 -12.87 -33.98 3.49
CA CYS A 23 -12.15 -35.02 2.77
C CYS A 23 -11.75 -36.16 3.73
N GLY A 24 -12.24 -37.38 3.46
CA GLY A 24 -11.89 -38.57 4.24
C GLY A 24 -10.49 -39.12 3.92
N PRO A 25 -9.92 -39.97 4.80
CA PRO A 25 -8.56 -40.50 4.63
C PRO A 25 -8.37 -41.33 3.35
N ALA A 26 -9.45 -41.91 2.79
CA ALA A 26 -9.42 -42.65 1.54
C ALA A 26 -9.08 -41.78 0.31
N LYS A 27 -9.28 -40.46 0.41
CA LYS A 27 -9.01 -39.50 -0.68
C LYS A 27 -7.68 -38.74 -0.48
N ILE A 28 -6.79 -39.23 0.37
CA ILE A 28 -5.52 -38.57 0.68
C ILE A 28 -4.61 -38.36 -0.54
N GLN A 29 -4.64 -39.28 -1.51
CA GLN A 29 -3.85 -39.15 -2.74
C GLN A 29 -4.40 -38.03 -3.61
N CYS A 30 -5.72 -38.02 -3.85
CA CYS A 30 -6.39 -36.93 -4.56
C CYS A 30 -6.12 -35.55 -3.92
N TYR A 31 -6.09 -35.45 -2.59
CA TYR A 31 -5.71 -34.21 -1.90
C TYR A 31 -4.26 -33.79 -2.19
N ARG A 32 -3.31 -34.74 -2.17
CA ARG A 32 -1.89 -34.44 -2.45
C ARG A 32 -1.70 -33.99 -3.89
N ASP A 33 -2.30 -34.71 -4.83
CA ASP A 33 -2.21 -34.41 -6.25
C ASP A 33 -2.79 -33.00 -6.52
N ALA A 34 -3.96 -32.69 -5.95
CA ALA A 34 -4.58 -31.36 -6.08
C ALA A 34 -3.72 -30.22 -5.47
N VAL A 35 -3.02 -30.48 -4.35
CA VAL A 35 -2.11 -29.50 -3.75
C VAL A 35 -0.84 -29.32 -4.59
N GLU A 36 -0.33 -30.39 -5.20
CA GLU A 36 0.82 -30.34 -6.10
C GLU A 36 0.49 -29.51 -7.35
N ASP A 37 -0.66 -29.77 -7.96
CA ASP A 37 -1.15 -29.01 -9.11
C ASP A 37 -1.32 -27.51 -8.78
N LEU A 38 -1.88 -27.19 -7.61
CA LEU A 38 -2.03 -25.81 -7.15
C LEU A 38 -0.67 -25.11 -6.93
N ASN A 39 0.30 -25.79 -6.33
CA ASN A 39 1.62 -25.23 -6.09
C ASN A 39 2.38 -24.97 -7.39
N ASN A 40 2.24 -25.86 -8.39
CA ASN A 40 2.85 -25.69 -9.70
C ASN A 40 2.31 -24.43 -10.41
N VAL A 41 1.00 -24.17 -10.30
CA VAL A 41 0.37 -22.94 -10.82
C VAL A 41 0.86 -21.68 -10.09
N ALA A 42 1.13 -21.75 -8.79
CA ALA A 42 1.56 -20.59 -8.00
C ALA A 42 3.04 -20.19 -8.24
N VAL A 43 3.89 -21.11 -8.70
CA VAL A 43 5.32 -20.88 -8.95
C VAL A 43 5.57 -20.28 -10.33
N ASP A 44 4.84 -20.75 -11.35
CA ASP A 44 4.90 -20.21 -12.71
C ASP A 44 3.95 -19.04 -12.87
N GLY A 45 4.26 -17.92 -12.19
CA GLY A 45 3.51 -16.67 -12.29
C GLY A 45 3.22 -16.31 -13.76
N VAL A 46 1.98 -16.57 -14.18
CA VAL A 46 1.37 -16.16 -15.45
C VAL A 46 2.33 -16.26 -16.64
N LYS A 47 2.71 -17.48 -17.03
CA LYS A 47 3.20 -17.73 -18.39
C LYS A 47 2.55 -18.96 -19.00
N GLY A 48 1.37 -18.74 -19.58
CA GLY A 48 0.99 -19.41 -20.82
C GLY A 48 0.67 -20.90 -20.71
N LEU A 49 -0.07 -21.31 -19.68
CA LEU A 49 -0.97 -22.45 -19.87
C LEU A 49 -2.28 -21.87 -20.37
N GLU A 50 -2.62 -22.21 -21.61
CA GLU A 50 -3.97 -22.05 -22.13
C GLU A 50 -4.92 -22.56 -21.04
N ALA A 51 -5.85 -21.69 -20.63
CA ALA A 51 -6.88 -22.05 -19.69
C ALA A 51 -7.69 -23.19 -20.32
N ASP A 52 -7.29 -24.42 -20.05
CA ASP A 52 -8.23 -25.53 -20.08
C ASP A 52 -9.28 -25.23 -19.01
N GLU A 53 -10.54 -25.55 -19.31
CA GLU A 53 -11.72 -25.18 -18.49
C GLU A 53 -11.65 -25.64 -17.02
N GLU A 54 -10.66 -26.48 -16.66
CA GLU A 54 -10.52 -27.10 -15.33
C GLU A 54 -9.42 -26.48 -14.43
N THR A 55 -8.61 -25.51 -14.89
CA THR A 55 -7.56 -24.92 -14.02
C THR A 55 -8.04 -23.64 -13.30
N PRO A 56 -8.00 -23.59 -11.96
CA PRO A 56 -8.42 -22.39 -11.22
C PRO A 56 -7.42 -21.25 -11.44
N ASN A 57 -7.89 -20.17 -12.06
CA ASN A 57 -7.09 -18.97 -12.32
C ASN A 57 -6.77 -18.24 -10.99
N CYS A 58 -5.60 -18.51 -10.42
CA CYS A 58 -5.16 -17.97 -9.13
C CYS A 58 -4.45 -16.62 -9.29
N ASN A 59 -5.22 -15.53 -9.41
CA ASN A 59 -4.68 -14.16 -9.43
C ASN A 59 -4.89 -13.45 -8.09
N CYS A 60 -4.17 -13.91 -7.05
CA CYS A 60 -4.27 -13.36 -5.71
C CYS A 60 -3.57 -12.00 -5.63
N LEU A 61 -4.31 -10.90 -5.77
CA LEU A 61 -3.79 -9.56 -5.49
C LEU A 61 -3.49 -9.41 -3.99
N PRO A 62 -2.41 -8.71 -3.62
CA PRO A 62 -2.12 -8.46 -2.22
C PRO A 62 -3.20 -7.57 -1.59
N SER A 63 -3.47 -7.82 -0.30
CA SER A 63 -4.33 -6.94 0.49
C SER A 63 -3.75 -5.51 0.53
N CYS A 64 -4.63 -4.50 0.48
CA CYS A 64 -4.23 -3.10 0.63
C CYS A 64 -3.73 -2.76 2.04
N THR A 65 -4.14 -3.55 3.04
CA THR A 65 -3.72 -3.42 4.43
C THR A 65 -3.20 -4.76 4.91
N TYR A 66 -1.94 -4.80 5.32
CA TYR A 66 -1.30 -5.99 5.88
C TYR A 66 -0.42 -5.61 7.07
N LEU A 67 -0.25 -6.55 7.98
CA LEU A 67 0.61 -6.43 9.16
C LEU A 67 1.66 -7.54 9.09
N THR A 68 2.93 -7.15 9.12
CA THR A 68 4.08 -8.06 9.09
C THR A 68 4.85 -7.96 10.39
N TYR A 69 5.21 -9.11 10.95
CA TYR A 69 6.05 -9.22 12.15
C TYR A 69 7.36 -9.89 11.78
N ASP A 70 8.47 -9.19 12.00
CA ASP A 70 9.79 -9.80 11.91
C ASP A 70 10.10 -10.57 13.20
N SER A 71 10.29 -11.88 13.09
CA SER A 71 10.54 -12.75 14.24
C SER A 71 12.03 -13.04 14.40
N GLU A 72 12.56 -12.80 15.60
CA GLU A 72 13.90 -13.25 16.00
C GLU A 72 13.77 -14.40 17.00
N ILE A 73 14.53 -15.49 16.79
CA ILE A 73 14.45 -16.70 17.63
C ILE A 73 15.76 -16.88 18.39
N SER A 74 15.65 -17.07 19.71
CA SER A 74 16.77 -17.43 20.59
C SER A 74 16.47 -18.73 21.31
N TYR A 75 17.50 -19.57 21.45
CA TYR A 75 17.40 -20.89 22.10
C TYR A 75 18.34 -20.95 23.30
N GLY A 76 17.89 -21.57 24.38
CA GLY A 76 18.69 -21.81 25.57
C GLY A 76 18.26 -23.09 26.29
N ASP A 77 19.20 -23.74 26.98
CA ASP A 77 18.88 -24.91 27.79
C ASP A 77 18.20 -24.47 29.09
N VAL A 78 16.96 -24.92 29.29
CA VAL A 78 16.17 -24.59 30.48
C VAL A 78 16.30 -25.73 31.49
N SER A 79 17.17 -25.53 32.47
CA SER A 79 17.31 -26.46 33.59
C SER A 79 16.13 -26.33 34.56
N PHE A 80 15.16 -27.23 34.44
CA PHE A 80 13.99 -27.31 35.33
C PHE A 80 14.32 -27.69 36.79
N LYS A 81 15.60 -27.97 37.11
CA LYS A 81 16.03 -28.52 38.40
C LYS A 81 15.77 -27.59 39.60
N GLY A 82 15.59 -26.28 39.38
CA GLY A 82 15.31 -25.28 40.42
C GLY A 82 13.88 -24.71 40.45
N HIS A 83 13.07 -24.94 39.42
CA HIS A 83 11.74 -24.30 39.27
C HIS A 83 10.58 -25.08 39.95
N TYR A 84 10.87 -26.23 40.56
CA TYR A 84 9.84 -27.11 41.16
C TYR A 84 9.16 -26.53 42.41
N ARG A 85 9.77 -25.52 43.06
CA ARG A 85 9.34 -25.07 44.40
C ARG A 85 8.13 -24.14 44.43
N SER A 86 7.69 -23.56 43.31
CA SER A 86 6.58 -22.58 43.32
C SER A 86 5.39 -22.89 42.43
N ASN A 87 5.41 -23.97 41.62
CA ASN A 87 4.31 -24.29 40.72
C ASN A 87 3.76 -25.70 40.97
N THR A 88 2.60 -25.77 41.62
CA THR A 88 1.91 -27.02 42.01
C THR A 88 1.42 -27.84 40.82
N TYR A 89 1.31 -27.24 39.62
CA TYR A 89 0.94 -27.94 38.39
C TYR A 89 2.08 -28.80 37.81
N PHE A 90 3.34 -28.39 38.02
CA PHE A 90 4.54 -29.12 37.55
C PHE A 90 5.15 -30.03 38.61
N ALA A 91 4.76 -29.86 39.88
CA ALA A 91 5.24 -30.67 41.00
C ALA A 91 4.60 -32.07 41.07
N SER A 92 3.48 -32.29 40.37
CA SER A 92 2.74 -33.55 40.38
C SER A 92 3.04 -34.41 39.15
N GLY A 93 4.26 -34.93 39.05
CA GLY A 93 4.55 -35.97 38.08
C GLY A 93 5.99 -35.99 37.62
N THR A 94 6.88 -36.58 38.42
CA THR A 94 8.09 -37.21 37.90
C THR A 94 7.69 -38.42 37.04
N LYS A 95 7.08 -38.17 35.89
CA LYS A 95 7.00 -39.19 34.83
C LYS A 95 8.35 -39.17 34.16
N GLU A 96 9.15 -40.19 34.46
CA GLU A 96 10.33 -40.54 33.68
C GLU A 96 9.86 -40.65 32.22
N ASN A 97 10.45 -39.87 31.30
CA ASN A 97 10.05 -39.69 29.89
C ASN A 97 9.09 -38.52 29.54
N VAL A 98 9.15 -37.39 30.24
CA VAL A 98 8.49 -36.14 29.77
C VAL A 98 9.53 -35.12 29.32
N SER A 99 9.44 -34.70 28.07
CA SER A 99 10.22 -33.58 27.51
C SER A 99 9.44 -32.28 27.67
N TYR A 100 10.04 -31.29 28.32
CA TYR A 100 9.47 -29.95 28.47
C TYR A 100 10.09 -28.99 27.47
N ALA A 101 9.26 -28.16 26.83
CA ALA A 101 9.69 -27.05 25.99
C ALA A 101 9.14 -25.75 26.58
N TYR A 102 9.98 -24.72 26.68
CA TYR A 102 9.60 -23.39 27.12
C TYR A 102 9.71 -22.42 25.95
N ILE A 103 8.62 -21.70 25.64
CA ILE A 103 8.57 -20.68 24.60
C ILE A 103 8.08 -19.39 25.24
N ALA A 104 8.88 -18.34 25.13
CA ALA A 104 8.48 -16.99 25.51
C ALA A 104 8.30 -16.15 24.24
N LEU A 105 7.12 -15.58 24.07
CA LEU A 105 6.78 -14.70 22.95
C LEU A 105 6.57 -13.29 23.50
N PHE A 106 7.34 -12.33 22.99
CA PHE A 106 7.25 -10.93 23.39
C PHE A 106 7.64 -10.02 22.22
N PHE A 107 7.11 -8.78 22.23
CA PHE A 107 7.54 -7.75 21.28
C PHE A 107 8.91 -7.23 21.69
N LYS A 108 9.81 -7.10 20.72
CA LYS A 108 11.17 -6.60 20.93
C LYS A 108 11.15 -5.09 21.24
N GLU A 109 10.31 -4.35 20.53
CA GLU A 109 10.06 -2.92 20.74
C GLU A 109 8.56 -2.65 20.96
N ASP A 110 8.24 -1.57 21.69
CA ASP A 110 6.86 -1.14 22.00
C ASP A 110 6.25 -0.23 20.91
N GLN A 111 6.92 -0.10 19.75
CA GLN A 111 6.51 0.78 18.67
C GLN A 111 6.46 0.03 17.33
N PHE A 112 5.45 0.35 16.51
CA PHE A 112 5.24 -0.24 15.20
C PHE A 112 5.60 0.75 14.07
N ILE A 113 6.23 0.25 13.01
CA ILE A 113 6.52 1.03 11.80
C ILE A 113 5.28 0.96 10.88
N SER A 114 4.65 2.10 10.64
CA SER A 114 3.52 2.22 9.71
C SER A 114 3.99 2.74 8.35
N LEU A 115 3.78 1.96 7.29
CA LEU A 115 4.09 2.34 5.91
C LEU A 115 2.80 2.44 5.09
N ARG A 116 2.59 3.61 4.45
CA ARG A 116 1.47 3.83 3.54
C ARG A 116 2.01 4.23 2.17
N ARG A 117 1.57 3.53 1.12
CA ARG A 117 1.84 3.92 -0.27
C ARG A 117 0.79 4.94 -0.70
N GLY A 118 1.23 6.06 -1.25
CA GLY A 118 0.40 7.11 -1.83
C GLY A 118 0.80 7.41 -3.27
N GLU A 119 -0.04 8.15 -3.99
CA GLU A 119 0.32 8.67 -5.31
C GLU A 119 1.43 9.72 -5.18
N LEU A 120 2.49 9.61 -5.99
CA LEU A 120 3.64 10.54 -5.94
C LEU A 120 3.37 11.85 -6.67
N PHE A 121 2.54 11.82 -7.72
CA PHE A 121 2.14 12.98 -8.51
C PHE A 121 0.65 12.89 -8.85
N GLY A 122 -0.13 13.82 -8.29
CA GLY A 122 -1.56 13.91 -8.52
C GLY A 122 -1.89 14.73 -9.78
N LYS A 123 -3.15 14.67 -10.20
CA LYS A 123 -3.68 15.55 -11.26
C LYS A 123 -3.55 17.03 -10.86
N THR A 124 -3.64 17.32 -9.58
CA THR A 124 -3.47 18.66 -9.01
C THR A 124 -2.05 19.20 -9.19
N ASP A 125 -1.03 18.34 -9.06
CA ASP A 125 0.38 18.74 -9.21
C ASP A 125 0.70 19.08 -10.67
N PHE A 126 0.11 18.34 -11.60
CA PHE A 126 0.19 18.66 -13.02
C PHE A 126 -0.42 20.04 -13.32
N VAL A 127 -1.63 20.28 -12.83
CA VAL A 127 -2.33 21.58 -13.02
C VAL A 127 -1.58 22.71 -12.34
N ALA A 128 -0.99 22.50 -11.17
CA ALA A 128 -0.20 23.50 -10.47
C ALA A 128 1.06 23.89 -11.26
N ASN A 129 1.78 22.92 -11.81
CA ASN A 129 3.00 23.17 -12.59
C ASN A 129 2.69 23.88 -13.92
N CYS A 130 1.67 23.43 -14.65
CA CYS A 130 1.24 24.09 -15.89
C CYS A 130 0.66 25.48 -15.61
N GLY A 131 -0.19 25.60 -14.58
CA GLY A 131 -0.86 26.85 -14.20
C GLY A 131 0.12 27.92 -13.73
N GLY A 132 1.16 27.55 -12.98
CA GLY A 132 2.20 28.49 -12.54
C GLY A 132 3.00 29.07 -13.73
N LEU A 133 3.39 28.21 -14.68
CA LEU A 133 4.10 28.63 -15.89
C LEU A 133 3.22 29.52 -16.78
N LEU A 134 1.99 29.09 -17.05
CA LEU A 134 1.04 29.84 -17.89
C LEU A 134 0.64 31.16 -17.22
N GLY A 135 0.48 31.19 -15.91
CA GLY A 135 0.18 32.39 -15.14
C GLY A 135 1.28 33.44 -15.22
N LEU A 136 2.56 33.03 -15.20
CA LEU A 136 3.68 33.94 -15.37
C LEU A 136 3.70 34.59 -16.76
N PHE A 137 3.55 33.78 -17.81
CA PHE A 137 3.55 34.29 -19.19
C PHE A 137 2.32 35.17 -19.51
N MET A 138 1.14 34.80 -18.99
CA MET A 138 -0.07 35.62 -19.14
C MET A 138 0.02 36.92 -18.33
N GLY A 139 0.63 36.87 -17.14
CA GLY A 139 0.83 38.05 -16.29
C GLY A 139 1.73 39.10 -16.93
N VAL A 140 2.88 38.70 -17.48
CA VAL A 140 3.78 39.61 -18.22
C VAL A 140 3.05 40.20 -19.43
N SER A 141 2.33 39.36 -20.18
CA SER A 141 1.56 39.78 -21.36
C SER A 141 0.46 40.80 -21.00
N LEU A 142 -0.26 40.60 -19.89
CA LEU A 142 -1.29 41.53 -19.41
C LEU A 142 -0.72 42.88 -18.99
N LEU A 143 0.41 42.91 -18.27
CA LEU A 143 1.07 44.16 -17.90
C LEU A 143 1.50 44.96 -19.13
N SER A 144 2.04 44.30 -20.16
CA SER A 144 2.38 44.95 -21.43
C SER A 144 1.15 45.53 -22.14
N ILE A 145 0.01 44.83 -22.14
CA ILE A 145 -1.24 45.36 -22.72
C ILE A 145 -1.72 46.60 -21.96
N VAL A 146 -1.71 46.56 -20.62
CA VAL A 146 -2.10 47.71 -19.79
C VAL A 146 -1.22 48.92 -20.09
N GLU A 147 0.09 48.72 -20.26
CA GLU A 147 1.02 49.79 -20.62
C GLU A 147 0.72 50.40 -21.99
N ILE A 148 0.42 49.58 -23.00
CA ILE A 148 0.00 50.05 -24.33
C ILE A 148 -1.28 50.88 -24.22
N VAL A 149 -2.29 50.40 -23.49
CA VAL A 149 -3.55 51.14 -23.29
C VAL A 149 -3.30 52.47 -22.57
N TYR A 150 -2.47 52.48 -21.54
CA TYR A 150 -2.09 53.69 -20.81
C TYR A 150 -1.39 54.70 -21.73
N PHE A 151 -0.42 54.26 -22.55
CA PHE A 151 0.29 55.14 -23.47
C PHE A 151 -0.63 55.68 -24.59
N CYS A 152 -1.48 54.83 -25.17
CA CYS A 152 -2.42 55.23 -26.21
C CYS A 152 -3.44 56.25 -25.71
N THR A 153 -4.01 56.04 -24.52
CA THR A 153 -5.03 56.94 -23.94
C THR A 153 -4.42 58.29 -23.58
N ILE A 154 -3.28 58.34 -22.87
CA ILE A 154 -2.64 59.60 -22.52
C ILE A 154 -2.19 60.37 -23.77
N ARG A 155 -1.56 59.70 -24.75
CA ARG A 155 -1.09 60.36 -25.97
C ARG A 155 -2.25 60.91 -26.80
N LEU A 156 -3.37 60.18 -26.89
CA LEU A 156 -4.58 60.64 -27.57
C LEU A 156 -5.20 61.85 -26.86
N LEU A 157 -5.32 61.80 -25.53
CA LEU A 157 -5.86 62.91 -24.74
C LEU A 157 -4.99 64.17 -24.80
N TYR A 158 -3.66 64.02 -24.78
CA TYR A 158 -2.73 65.14 -24.91
C TYR A 158 -2.84 65.80 -26.30
N ARG A 159 -2.93 64.99 -27.36
CA ARG A 159 -3.13 65.47 -28.74
C ARG A 159 -4.48 66.16 -28.94
N LEU A 160 -5.55 65.64 -28.34
CA LEU A 160 -6.88 66.27 -28.38
C LEU A 160 -6.92 67.58 -27.57
N LYS A 161 -6.18 67.65 -26.45
CA LYS A 161 -6.04 68.89 -25.67
C LYS A 161 -5.23 69.94 -26.43
N GLU A 162 -4.12 69.56 -27.06
CA GLU A 162 -3.27 70.43 -27.89
C GLU A 162 -4.03 70.99 -29.11
N ASN A 163 -4.82 70.16 -29.80
CA ASN A 163 -5.68 70.63 -30.90
C ASN A 163 -6.86 71.52 -30.45
N ARG A 164 -7.23 71.50 -29.17
CA ARG A 164 -8.26 72.40 -28.61
C ARG A 164 -7.73 73.80 -28.31
N GLU A 165 -6.40 73.99 -28.21
CA GLU A 165 -5.78 75.31 -28.04
C GLU A 165 -5.47 76.01 -29.39
N ILE A 166 -5.71 75.32 -30.53
CA ILE A 166 -5.60 75.87 -31.91
C ILE A 166 -6.99 76.01 -32.56
N MET A 167 -8.06 76.13 -31.77
CA MET A 167 -9.30 76.75 -32.25
C MET A 167 -9.29 78.19 -31.74
N PRO A 168 -9.01 79.20 -32.60
CA PRO A 168 -9.20 80.58 -32.20
C PRO A 168 -10.68 80.79 -31.89
N ASP A 169 -10.96 81.24 -30.67
CA ASP A 169 -12.22 81.90 -30.34
C ASP A 169 -12.39 83.11 -31.26
N HIS A 170 -13.11 82.92 -32.36
CA HIS A 170 -13.53 84.00 -33.22
C HIS A 170 -15.02 83.89 -33.52
N VAL A 171 -15.87 84.13 -32.51
CA VAL A 171 -17.27 84.52 -32.73
C VAL A 171 -17.71 85.55 -31.69
N HIS A 172 -17.66 86.81 -32.15
CA HIS A 172 -18.62 87.89 -31.95
C HIS A 172 -18.90 88.46 -30.56
N CYS A 173 -18.43 89.69 -30.35
CA CYS A 173 -18.99 90.66 -29.41
C CYS A 173 -20.39 91.11 -29.88
N THR A 174 -21.37 91.01 -28.99
CA THR A 174 -22.55 91.89 -28.85
C THR A 174 -22.78 92.13 -27.37
#